data_AF-A0A858QC80-F1
#
_entry.id   AF-A0A858QC80-F1
#
_cell.length_a   1.000
_cell.length_b   1.000
_cell.length_c   1.000
_cell.angle_alpha   90.00
_cell.angle_beta   90.00
_cell.angle_gamma   90.00
#
_symmetry.space_group_name_H-M   'P 1'
#
loop_
_entity.id
_entity.type
_entity.pdbx_description
1 polymer ?
#
loop_
_entity_poly.entity_id
_entity_poly.type
_entity_poly.pdbx_seq_one_letter_code
_entity_poly.pdbx_strand_id
1 'polypeptide(L)'
;MDMTAAVQSAKTRADHEALAAHYEQAAKDAAIKIDEHKKLLEQYKTRGYLYGKQALNFQSHCEAIIRSYQQIGNANSEMAKMHRQLAESAK
;
A
#
# COMPACT_ATOMS: atom_id res chain seq x y z
N MET A 1 -12.25 5.99 -11.20
CA MET A 1 -13.47 5.61 -10.48
C MET A 1 -13.39 6.19 -9.09
N ASP A 2 -14.47 6.78 -8.60
CA ASP A 2 -14.57 7.15 -7.18
C ASP A 2 -14.77 5.87 -6.37
N MET A 3 -13.73 5.46 -5.63
CA MET A 3 -13.76 4.25 -4.82
C MET A 3 -14.82 4.32 -3.73
N THR A 4 -15.13 5.52 -3.23
CA THR A 4 -16.17 5.72 -2.23
C THR A 4 -17.54 5.34 -2.78
N ALA A 5 -17.84 5.79 -3.99
CA ALA A 5 -19.07 5.45 -4.69
C ALA A 5 -19.14 3.95 -5.01
N ALA A 6 -18.03 3.36 -5.49
CA ALA A 6 -17.97 1.93 -5.83
C ALA A 6 -18.23 1.02 -4.61
N VAL A 7 -17.66 1.35 -3.45
CA VAL A 7 -17.92 0.63 -2.19
C VAL A 7 -19.37 0.77 -1.74
N GLN A 8 -19.95 1.96 -1.85
CA GLN A 8 -21.36 2.21 -1.46
C GLN A 8 -22.37 1.52 -2.36
N SER A 9 -22.06 1.36 -3.65
CA SER A 9 -22.97 0.77 -4.63
C SER A 9 -22.82 -0.74 -4.80
N ALA A 10 -21.78 -1.37 -4.24
CA ALA A 10 -21.53 -2.79 -4.40
C ALA A 10 -22.61 -3.65 -3.75
N LYS A 11 -23.25 -4.52 -4.55
CA LYS A 11 -24.35 -5.39 -4.09
C LYS A 11 -24.23 -6.81 -4.59
N THR A 12 -23.59 -7.01 -5.73
CA THR A 12 -23.43 -8.31 -6.36
C THR A 12 -22.10 -8.92 -5.99
N ARG A 13 -22.00 -10.25 -6.15
CA ARG A 13 -20.72 -10.95 -6.07
C ARG A 13 -19.63 -10.31 -6.94
N ALA A 14 -19.97 -9.97 -8.18
CA ALA A 14 -19.03 -9.37 -9.13
C ALA A 14 -18.52 -7.99 -8.67
N ASP A 15 -19.38 -7.17 -8.07
CA ASP A 15 -18.97 -5.86 -7.53
C ASP A 15 -17.93 -6.01 -6.42
N HIS A 16 -18.19 -6.94 -5.49
CA HIS A 16 -17.27 -7.21 -4.39
C HIS A 16 -15.97 -7.87 -4.87
N GLU A 17 -16.00 -8.75 -5.88
CA GLU A 17 -14.79 -9.29 -6.50
C GLU A 17 -13.94 -8.20 -7.18
N ALA A 18 -14.58 -7.24 -7.86
CA ALA A 18 -13.89 -6.12 -8.47
C ALA A 18 -13.23 -5.21 -7.42
N LEU A 19 -13.92 -4.91 -6.32
CA LEU A 19 -13.36 -4.14 -5.19
C LEU A 19 -12.20 -4.89 -4.53
N ALA A 20 -12.34 -6.20 -4.31
CA ALA A 20 -11.27 -7.02 -3.77
C ALA A 20 -10.02 -6.97 -4.65
N ALA A 21 -10.16 -7.16 -5.96
CA ALA A 21 -9.06 -7.09 -6.92
C ALA A 21 -8.39 -5.71 -6.93
N HIS A 22 -9.16 -4.62 -6.82
CA HIS A 22 -8.63 -3.27 -6.74
C HIS A 22 -7.76 -3.08 -5.48
N TYR A 23 -8.28 -3.46 -4.32
CA TYR A 23 -7.54 -3.35 -3.07
C TYR A 23 -6.32 -4.28 -3.01
N GLU A 24 -6.39 -5.49 -3.60
CA GLU A 24 -5.23 -6.37 -3.77
C GLU A 24 -4.14 -5.69 -4.62
N GLN A 25 -4.52 -5.02 -5.70
CA GLN A 25 -3.57 -4.28 -6.54
C GLN A 25 -2.96 -3.10 -5.77
N ALA A 26 -3.76 -2.32 -5.05
CA ALA A 26 -3.27 -1.22 -4.23
C ALA A 26 -2.30 -1.68 -3.13
N ALA A 27 -2.54 -2.86 -2.54
CA ALA A 27 -1.62 -3.47 -1.58
C ALA A 27 -0.29 -3.88 -2.24
N LYS A 28 -0.32 -4.43 -3.46
CA LYS A 28 0.90 -4.75 -4.24
C LYS A 28 1.68 -3.50 -4.60
N ASP A 29 1.00 -2.43 -5.02
CA ASP A 29 1.63 -1.16 -5.36
C ASP A 29 2.33 -0.54 -4.14
N ALA A 30 1.71 -0.64 -2.95
CA ALA A 30 2.34 -0.25 -1.70
C ALA A 30 3.59 -1.08 -1.38
N ALA A 31 3.58 -2.39 -1.63
CA ALA A 31 4.75 -3.25 -1.46
C ALA A 31 5.91 -2.86 -2.40
N ILE A 32 5.62 -2.54 -3.66
CA ILE A 32 6.63 -2.02 -4.60
C ILE A 32 7.26 -0.74 -4.06
N LYS A 33 6.44 0.20 -3.55
CA LYS A 33 6.94 1.46 -2.96
C LYS A 33 7.80 1.22 -1.73
N ILE A 34 7.41 0.30 -0.86
CA ILE A 34 8.23 -0.10 0.29
C ILE A 34 9.61 -0.58 -0.17
N ASP A 35 9.69 -1.41 -1.19
CA ASP A 35 10.95 -1.98 -1.66
C ASP A 35 11.83 -0.94 -2.38
N GLU A 36 11.24 -0.02 -3.13
CA GLU A 36 11.94 1.16 -3.67
C GLU A 36 12.59 1.99 -2.55
N HIS A 37 11.83 2.30 -1.50
CA HIS A 37 12.34 3.11 -0.39
C HIS A 37 13.32 2.38 0.52
N LYS A 38 13.22 1.04 0.66
CA LYS A 38 14.24 0.24 1.34
C LYS A 38 15.59 0.31 0.62
N LYS A 39 15.60 0.22 -0.71
CA LYS A 39 16.83 0.36 -1.52
C LYS A 39 17.46 1.74 -1.36
N LEU A 40 16.64 2.80 -1.39
CA LEU A 40 17.12 4.17 -1.13
C LEU A 40 17.67 4.34 0.29
N LEU A 41 16.96 3.82 1.29
CA LEU A 41 17.41 3.85 2.68
C LEU A 41 18.78 3.18 2.84
N GLU A 42 18.97 2.02 2.22
CA GLU A 42 20.25 1.31 2.23
C GLU A 42 21.36 2.12 1.56
N GLN A 43 21.07 2.80 0.44
CA GLN A 43 22.02 3.70 -0.19
C GLN A 43 22.40 4.86 0.74
N TYR A 44 21.44 5.48 1.42
CA TYR A 44 21.72 6.59 2.35
C TYR A 44 22.46 6.14 3.61
N LYS A 45 22.31 4.87 4.02
CA LYS A 45 23.06 4.27 5.13
C LYS A 45 24.51 3.96 4.72
N THR A 46 24.68 3.29 3.58
CA THR A 46 26.01 2.82 3.11
C THR A 46 26.87 3.94 2.51
N ARG A 47 26.24 4.94 1.88
CA ARG A 47 26.91 6.06 1.21
C ARG A 47 26.62 7.41 1.86
N GLY A 48 26.35 7.41 3.17
CA GLY A 48 26.03 8.62 3.93
C GLY A 48 27.09 9.73 3.79
N TYR A 49 28.37 9.36 3.60
CA TYR A 49 29.47 10.30 3.39
C TYR A 49 29.28 11.21 2.17
N LEU A 50 28.53 10.79 1.14
CA LEU A 50 28.22 11.62 -0.03
C LEU A 50 27.24 12.77 0.28
N TYR A 51 26.47 12.64 1.37
CA TYR A 51 25.39 13.55 1.72
C TYR A 51 25.63 14.28 3.05
N GLY A 52 26.74 14.01 3.75
CA GLY A 52 27.07 14.64 5.01
C GLY A 52 25.96 14.53 6.06
N LYS A 53 25.62 15.65 6.71
CA LYS A 53 24.57 15.69 7.74
C LYS A 53 23.17 15.42 7.17
N GLN A 54 22.94 15.71 5.89
CA GLN A 54 21.65 15.50 5.22
C GLN A 54 21.31 14.02 5.07
N ALA A 55 22.28 13.11 5.13
CA ALA A 55 22.05 11.67 5.09
C ALA A 55 21.04 11.21 6.14
N LEU A 56 21.13 11.75 7.36
CA LEU A 56 20.22 11.39 8.46
C LEU A 56 18.77 11.79 8.14
N ASN A 57 18.57 12.98 7.58
CA ASN A 57 17.24 13.44 7.18
C ASN A 57 16.65 12.56 6.08
N PHE A 58 17.45 12.16 5.08
CA PHE A 58 16.99 11.26 4.02
C PHE A 58 16.67 9.85 4.54
N GLN A 59 17.45 9.33 5.48
CA GLN A 59 17.17 8.06 6.15
C GLN A 59 15.83 8.14 6.90
N SER A 60 15.63 9.13 7.76
CA SER A 60 14.38 9.31 8.51
C SER A 60 13.17 9.50 7.59
N HIS A 61 13.33 10.21 6.48
CA HIS A 61 12.29 10.38 5.47
C HIS A 61 11.91 9.05 4.80
N CYS A 62 12.89 8.25 4.36
CA CYS A 62 12.60 6.93 3.78
C CYS A 62 11.92 6.00 4.79
N GLU A 63 12.36 6.01 6.05
CA GLU A 63 11.74 5.22 7.10
C GLU A 63 10.28 5.63 7.37
N ALA A 64 9.98 6.94 7.34
CA ALA A 64 8.61 7.43 7.45
C ALA A 64 7.74 6.97 6.26
N ILE A 65 8.27 7.05 5.04
CA ILE A 65 7.55 6.58 3.85
C ILE A 65 7.29 5.07 3.90
N ILE A 66 8.30 4.27 4.29
CA ILE A 66 8.15 2.81 4.45
C ILE A 66 7.02 2.50 5.43
N ARG A 67 7.00 3.16 6.61
CA ARG A 67 5.94 2.96 7.60
C ARG A 67 4.56 3.34 7.06
N SER A 68 4.46 4.44 6.33
CA SER A 68 3.19 4.89 5.73
C SER A 68 2.67 3.88 4.70
N TYR A 69 3.52 3.41 3.79
CA TYR A 69 3.11 2.40 2.81
C TYR A 69 2.82 1.04 3.44
N GLN A 70 3.46 0.68 4.56
CA GLN A 70 3.09 -0.52 5.31
C GLN A 70 1.66 -0.42 5.85
N GLN A 71 1.29 0.72 6.42
CA GLN A 71 -0.08 0.96 6.89
C GLN A 71 -1.08 0.92 5.74
N ILE A 72 -0.77 1.57 4.61
CA ILE A 72 -1.60 1.55 3.39
C ILE A 72 -1.76 0.13 2.85
N GLY A 73 -0.67 -0.62 2.74
CA GLY A 73 -0.68 -2.00 2.24
C GLY A 73 -1.52 -2.94 3.13
N ASN A 74 -1.39 -2.80 4.44
CA ASN A 74 -2.18 -3.57 5.40
C ASN A 74 -3.67 -3.24 5.30
N ALA A 75 -4.04 -1.96 5.32
CA ALA A 75 -5.43 -1.53 5.21
C ALA A 75 -6.07 -2.02 3.90
N ASN A 76 -5.36 -1.90 2.77
CA ASN A 76 -5.83 -2.42 1.49
C ASN A 76 -5.96 -3.95 1.50
N SER A 77 -5.04 -4.68 2.13
CA SER A 77 -5.13 -6.14 2.26
C SER A 77 -6.34 -6.58 3.09
N GLU A 78 -6.65 -5.85 4.17
CA GLU A 78 -7.83 -6.09 4.99
C GLU A 78 -9.12 -5.81 4.23
N MET A 79 -9.19 -4.68 3.49
CA MET A 79 -10.34 -4.34 2.64
C MET A 79 -10.55 -5.36 1.53
N ALA A 80 -9.47 -5.82 0.89
CA ALA A 80 -9.54 -6.88 -0.11
C ALA A 80 -10.15 -8.16 0.48
N LYS A 81 -9.65 -8.60 1.64
CA LYS A 81 -10.17 -9.78 2.34
C LYS A 81 -11.64 -9.63 2.70
N MET A 82 -12.04 -8.48 3.23
CA MET A 82 -13.43 -8.19 3.55
C MET A 82 -14.33 -8.31 2.31
N HIS A 83 -13.92 -7.73 1.18
CA HIS A 83 -14.69 -7.83 -0.05
C HIS A 83 -14.73 -9.24 -0.64
N ARG A 84 -13.67 -10.05 -0.49
CA ARG A 84 -13.73 -11.49 -0.85
C ARG A 84 -14.80 -12.23 -0.04
N GLN A 85 -14.87 -12.00 1.27
CA GLN A 85 -15.88 -12.62 2.13
C GLN A 85 -17.30 -12.17 1.78
N LEU A 86 -17.48 -10.89 1.45
CA LEU A 86 -18.76 -10.35 1.00
C LEU A 86 -19.17 -10.94 -0.36
N ALA A 87 -18.23 -11.12 -1.28
CA ALA A 87 -18.49 -11.77 -2.57
C ALA A 87 -18.97 -13.23 -2.42
N GLU A 88 -18.40 -13.96 -1.47
CA GLU A 88 -18.83 -15.34 -1.15
C GLU A 88 -20.27 -15.39 -0.58
N SER A 89 -20.68 -14.33 0.12
CA SER A 89 -21.99 -14.23 0.77
C SER A 89 -23.06 -13.56 -0.11
N ALA A 90 -22.65 -12.84 -1.16
CA ALA A 90 -23.54 -12.18 -2.10
C ALA A 90 -24.10 -13.16 -3.14
N LYS A 91 -25.36 -12.95 -3.53
CA LYS A 91 -26.02 -13.71 -4.61
C LYS A 91 -25.56 -13.26 -5.98
#